data_AF-A0A5E4ILE7-F1
#
_entry.id   AF-A0A5E4ILE7-F1
#
_cell.length_a   1.000
_cell.length_b   1.000
_cell.length_c   1.000
_cell.angle_alpha   90.00
_cell.angle_beta   90.00
_cell.angle_gamma   90.00
#
_symmetry.space_group_name_H-M   'P 1'
#
loop_
_entity.id
_entity.type
_entity.pdbx_description
1 polymer ?
#
loop_
_entity_poly.entity_id
_entity_poly.type
_entity_poly.pdbx_seq_one_letter_code
_entity_poly.pdbx_strand_id
1 'polypeptide(L)'
;MSSSVGFKMANFLDKLKILGRPGEDDYTEVDLGQFEEIGGSPEKMLRVAELSKAEVLPEIKQEIYAGNIVLVDIGGLKHDKAALDRAIGELKKAVDDVSGDIAGIGDDLVVVVPHGIRIDREKVVGGKD
;
A
#
# COMPACT_ATOMS: atom_id res chain seq x y z
N MET A 1 7.71 10.06 -39.51
CA MET A 1 6.27 9.83 -39.28
C MET A 1 5.92 10.50 -37.97
N SER A 2 5.25 11.65 -38.02
CA SER A 2 4.89 12.46 -36.85
C SER A 2 3.39 12.29 -36.62
N SER A 3 3.00 11.61 -35.54
CA SER A 3 1.61 11.35 -35.20
C SER A 3 1.28 11.96 -33.84
N SER A 4 0.85 13.21 -33.91
CA SER A 4 -0.20 13.89 -33.13
C SER A 4 -0.62 13.27 -31.79
N VAL A 5 0.01 13.74 -30.71
CA VAL A 5 -0.52 13.66 -29.33
C VAL A 5 -1.34 14.92 -29.08
N GLY A 6 -2.47 15.07 -29.77
CA GLY A 6 -3.27 16.31 -29.76
C GLY A 6 -4.72 16.18 -29.28
N PHE A 7 -5.24 14.97 -29.06
CA PHE A 7 -6.70 14.78 -29.01
C PHE A 7 -7.29 14.41 -27.63
N LYS A 8 -6.47 14.14 -26.60
CA LYS A 8 -6.99 13.72 -25.27
C LYS A 8 -7.24 14.87 -24.28
N MET A 9 -6.49 15.96 -24.39
CA MET A 9 -6.58 17.08 -23.43
C MET A 9 -7.80 17.97 -23.65
N ALA A 10 -8.25 18.13 -24.91
CA ALA A 10 -9.38 18.99 -25.25
C ALA A 10 -10.69 18.51 -24.60
N ASN A 11 -11.01 17.22 -24.68
CA ASN A 11 -12.20 16.65 -24.05
C ASN A 11 -12.17 16.70 -22.52
N PHE A 12 -10.98 16.66 -21.93
CA PHE A 12 -10.83 16.77 -20.48
C PHE A 12 -11.09 18.21 -20.00
N LEU A 13 -10.60 19.21 -20.74
CA LEU A 13 -10.80 20.62 -20.45
C LEU A 13 -12.26 21.06 -20.68
N ASP A 14 -12.95 20.51 -21.68
CA ASP A 14 -14.38 20.78 -21.88
C ASP A 14 -15.24 20.16 -20.78
N LYS A 15 -14.89 18.97 -20.27
CA LYS A 15 -15.54 18.38 -19.09
C LYS A 15 -15.30 19.20 -17.81
N LEU A 16 -14.10 19.73 -17.61
CA LEU A 16 -13.76 20.58 -16.46
C LEU A 16 -14.50 21.93 -16.48
N LYS A 17 -14.74 22.50 -17.67
CA LYS A 17 -15.49 23.77 -17.79
C LYS A 17 -16.98 23.62 -17.48
N ILE A 18 -17.55 22.43 -17.66
CA ILE A 18 -18.96 22.14 -17.33
C ILE A 18 -19.17 22.02 -15.80
N LEU A 19 -18.09 21.81 -15.04
CA LEU A 19 -18.12 21.58 -13.59
C LEU A 19 -17.91 22.83 -12.72
N GLY A 20 -17.78 24.04 -13.31
CA GLY A 20 -17.33 25.20 -12.52
C GLY A 20 -18.00 26.52 -12.89
N ARG A 21 -19.18 26.78 -12.33
CA ARG A 21 -19.57 28.14 -11.93
C ARG A 21 -19.49 28.18 -10.40
N PRO A 22 -18.67 29.05 -9.78
CA PRO A 22 -18.56 29.09 -8.34
C PRO A 22 -19.78 29.82 -7.77
N GLY A 23 -20.70 29.07 -7.18
CA GLY A 23 -21.51 29.55 -6.07
C GLY A 23 -20.83 29.07 -4.79
N GLU A 24 -20.58 29.99 -3.86
CA GLU A 24 -20.24 29.61 -2.47
C GLU A 24 -21.35 28.69 -1.95
N ASP A 25 -20.97 27.52 -1.43
CA ASP A 25 -21.80 26.44 -0.85
C ASP A 25 -21.97 25.14 -1.68
N ASP A 26 -21.11 24.86 -2.67
CA ASP A 26 -21.11 23.56 -3.35
C ASP A 26 -19.90 22.70 -2.94
N TYR A 27 -19.91 22.19 -1.70
CA TYR A 27 -19.04 21.09 -1.30
C TYR A 27 -19.63 19.80 -1.89
N THR A 28 -19.16 19.41 -3.08
CA THR A 28 -19.50 18.11 -3.65
C THR A 28 -18.80 17.01 -2.84
N GLU A 29 -19.55 16.11 -2.23
CA GLU A 29 -19.03 14.81 -1.78
C GLU A 29 -18.51 14.08 -3.02
N VAL A 30 -17.19 13.97 -3.13
CA VAL A 30 -16.57 13.17 -4.19
C VAL A 30 -16.76 11.71 -3.81
N ASP A 31 -17.70 11.04 -4.48
CA ASP A 31 -17.83 9.58 -4.41
C ASP A 31 -16.57 8.95 -5.01
N LEU A 32 -15.67 8.51 -4.13
CA LEU A 32 -14.38 7.90 -4.49
C LEU A 32 -14.58 6.58 -5.24
N GLY A 33 -15.77 5.96 -5.19
CA GLY A 33 -16.09 4.74 -5.92
C GLY A 33 -16.03 4.90 -7.44
N GLN A 34 -16.26 6.12 -7.97
CA GLN A 34 -16.18 6.37 -9.42
C GLN A 34 -14.76 6.39 -9.98
N PHE A 35 -13.73 6.49 -9.12
CA PHE A 35 -12.33 6.42 -9.55
C PHE A 35 -11.80 4.98 -9.66
N GLU A 36 -12.48 4.00 -9.04
CA GLU A 36 -12.09 2.59 -9.12
C GLU A 36 -12.29 1.99 -10.53
N GLU A 37 -13.22 2.52 -11.33
CA GLU A 37 -13.59 1.93 -12.63
C GLU A 37 -12.71 2.37 -13.82
N ILE A 38 -11.82 3.37 -13.65
CA ILE A 38 -11.08 3.97 -14.78
C ILE A 38 -9.69 3.34 -14.99
N GLY A 39 -9.17 2.60 -14.00
CA GLY A 39 -7.87 1.91 -14.08
C GLY A 39 -8.06 0.42 -13.87
N GLY A 40 -7.43 -0.41 -14.71
CA GLY A 40 -7.35 -1.85 -14.45
C GLY A 40 -6.82 -2.12 -13.04
N SER A 41 -7.14 -3.29 -12.49
CA SER A 41 -6.72 -3.70 -11.15
C SER A 41 -5.22 -3.43 -10.96
N PRO A 42 -4.81 -2.73 -9.88
CA PRO A 42 -3.39 -2.45 -9.67
C PRO A 42 -2.59 -3.75 -9.62
N GLU A 43 -1.48 -3.82 -10.37
CA GLU A 43 -0.65 -5.03 -10.45
C GLU A 43 -0.09 -5.43 -9.07
N LYS A 44 0.27 -4.43 -8.26
CA LYS A 44 0.71 -4.59 -6.86
C LYS A 44 -0.19 -3.78 -5.94
N MET A 45 -0.50 -4.34 -4.79
CA MET A 45 -1.32 -3.68 -3.76
C MET A 45 -0.59 -3.64 -2.42
N LEU A 46 -1.00 -2.72 -1.56
CA LEU A 46 -0.77 -2.80 -0.13
C LEU A 46 -1.89 -3.62 0.49
N ARG A 47 -1.53 -4.70 1.18
CA ARG A 47 -2.44 -5.55 1.95
C ARG A 47 -2.22 -5.33 3.43
N VAL A 48 -3.30 -5.34 4.18
CA VAL A 48 -3.26 -5.35 5.65
C VAL A 48 -3.61 -6.76 6.12
N ALA A 49 -2.84 -7.30 7.05
CA ALA A 49 -3.08 -8.59 7.65
C ALA A 49 -2.95 -8.50 9.17
N GLU A 50 -3.81 -9.23 9.88
CA GLU A 50 -3.73 -9.36 11.33
C GLU A 50 -3.18 -10.74 11.67
N LEU A 51 -1.98 -10.78 12.26
CA LEU A 51 -1.33 -11.99 12.69
C LEU A 51 -1.59 -12.24 14.16
N SER A 52 -2.84 -12.61 14.49
CA SER A 52 -3.23 -12.98 15.85
C SER A 52 -2.89 -14.44 16.19
N LYS A 53 -2.68 -15.28 15.17
CA LYS A 53 -2.32 -16.71 15.30
C LYS A 53 -1.42 -17.14 14.14
N ALA A 54 -0.62 -18.19 14.36
CA ALA A 54 0.27 -18.75 13.35
C ALA A 54 -0.46 -19.29 12.09
N GLU A 55 -1.76 -19.56 12.19
CA GLU A 55 -2.61 -20.06 11.11
C GLU A 55 -2.72 -19.10 9.92
N VAL A 56 -2.58 -17.78 10.13
CA VAL A 56 -2.70 -16.73 9.10
C VAL A 56 -1.39 -16.48 8.34
N LEU A 57 -0.30 -17.06 8.84
CA LEU A 57 1.05 -16.87 8.31
C LEU A 57 1.22 -17.37 6.86
N PRO A 58 0.64 -18.51 6.43
CA PRO A 58 0.70 -18.96 5.05
C PRO A 58 0.10 -17.95 4.06
N GLU A 59 -1.04 -17.34 4.39
CA GLU A 59 -1.73 -16.36 3.55
C GLU A 59 -0.90 -15.07 3.40
N ILE A 60 -0.31 -14.59 4.50
CA ILE A 60 0.60 -13.43 4.45
C ILE A 60 1.79 -13.72 3.53
N LYS A 61 2.39 -14.91 3.62
CA LYS A 61 3.51 -15.29 2.74
C LYS A 61 3.08 -15.36 1.27
N GLN A 62 1.87 -15.83 0.97
CA GLN A 62 1.36 -15.84 -0.41
C GLN A 62 1.29 -14.42 -1.00
N GLU A 63 0.85 -13.43 -0.23
CA GLU A 63 0.84 -12.03 -0.69
C GLU A 63 2.24 -11.47 -0.90
N ILE A 64 3.22 -11.85 -0.07
CA ILE A 64 4.64 -11.50 -0.25
C ILE A 64 5.18 -12.09 -1.57
N TYR A 65 4.94 -13.37 -1.83
CA TYR A 65 5.35 -14.04 -3.08
C TYR A 65 4.61 -13.50 -4.32
N ALA A 66 3.37 -13.05 -4.17
CA ALA A 66 2.64 -12.32 -5.20
C ALA A 66 3.23 -10.92 -5.47
N GLY A 67 4.19 -10.49 -4.65
CA GLY A 67 4.90 -9.22 -4.76
C GLY A 67 4.09 -8.02 -4.26
N ASN A 68 3.12 -8.25 -3.39
CA ASN A 68 2.38 -7.19 -2.72
C ASN A 68 3.20 -6.61 -1.56
N ILE A 69 2.89 -5.38 -1.17
CA ILE A 69 3.35 -4.80 0.09
C ILE A 69 2.40 -5.33 1.17
N VAL A 70 2.92 -5.79 2.30
CA VAL A 70 2.08 -6.29 3.39
C VAL A 70 2.39 -5.55 4.68
N LEU A 71 1.37 -4.92 5.26
CA LEU A 71 1.39 -4.39 6.60
C LEU A 71 0.75 -5.41 7.54
N VAL A 72 1.56 -5.97 8.43
CA VAL A 72 1.17 -7.04 9.35
C VAL A 72 1.04 -6.47 10.76
N ASP A 73 -0.15 -6.54 11.33
CA ASP A 73 -0.38 -6.30 12.76
C ASP A 73 0.00 -7.56 13.54
N ILE A 74 0.98 -7.42 14.44
CA ILE A 74 1.52 -8.49 15.30
C ILE A 74 1.08 -8.34 16.76
N GLY A 75 0.22 -7.37 17.08
CA GLY A 75 -0.24 -7.08 18.44
C GLY A 75 -0.87 -8.29 19.13
N GLY A 76 -1.56 -9.15 18.36
CA GLY A 76 -2.15 -10.39 18.88
C GLY A 76 -1.15 -11.42 19.42
N LEU A 77 0.13 -11.34 19.03
CA LEU A 77 1.19 -12.25 19.50
C LEU A 77 2.12 -11.62 20.54
N LYS A 78 1.93 -10.35 20.92
CA LYS A 78 2.87 -9.58 21.76
C LYS A 78 3.17 -10.23 23.12
N HIS A 79 2.22 -11.00 23.66
CA HIS A 79 2.37 -11.71 24.93
C HIS A 79 2.96 -13.12 24.81
N ASP A 80 3.03 -13.68 23.60
CA ASP A 80 3.70 -14.95 23.31
C ASP A 80 4.95 -14.70 22.46
N LYS A 81 6.04 -14.35 23.15
CA LYS A 81 7.33 -14.05 22.51
C LYS A 81 7.83 -15.19 21.61
N ALA A 82 7.61 -16.44 22.01
CA ALA A 82 8.08 -17.58 21.23
C ALA A 82 7.30 -17.74 19.92
N ALA A 83 5.98 -17.50 19.95
CA ALA A 83 5.17 -17.47 18.73
C ALA A 83 5.55 -16.28 17.84
N LEU A 84 5.74 -15.09 18.42
CA LEU A 84 6.15 -13.90 17.69
C LEU A 84 7.51 -14.08 17.00
N ASP A 85 8.54 -14.56 17.71
CA ASP A 85 9.88 -14.77 17.15
C ASP A 85 9.86 -15.77 15.98
N ARG A 86 9.05 -16.84 16.08
CA ARG A 86 8.87 -17.81 14.99
C ARG A 86 8.17 -17.18 13.79
N ALA A 87 7.09 -16.44 14.02
CA ALA A 87 6.35 -15.74 12.98
C ALA A 87 7.24 -14.76 12.21
N ILE A 88 7.98 -13.90 12.91
CA ILE A 88 8.93 -12.96 12.30
C ILE A 88 10.03 -13.70 11.53
N GLY A 89 10.54 -14.81 12.06
CA GLY A 89 11.53 -15.63 11.37
C GLY A 89 11.02 -16.18 10.04
N GLU A 90 9.77 -16.64 9.99
CA GLU A 90 9.13 -17.13 8.76
C GLU A 90 8.84 -16.01 7.76
N LEU A 91 8.41 -14.82 8.23
CA LEU A 91 8.24 -13.66 7.37
C LEU A 91 9.57 -13.22 6.75
N LYS A 92 10.65 -13.17 7.56
CA LYS A 92 12.00 -12.84 7.05
C LYS A 92 12.45 -13.79 5.95
N LYS A 93 12.26 -15.10 6.11
CA LYS A 93 12.57 -16.09 5.05
C LYS A 93 11.82 -15.79 3.76
N ALA A 94 10.51 -15.53 3.84
CA ALA A 94 9.72 -15.21 2.66
C ALA A 94 10.17 -13.91 1.98
N VAL A 95 10.58 -12.92 2.77
CA VAL A 95 11.15 -11.65 2.27
C VAL A 95 12.49 -11.87 1.58
N ASP A 96 13.36 -12.69 2.15
CA ASP A 96 14.66 -13.04 1.59
C ASP A 96 14.49 -13.79 0.24
N ASP A 97 13.55 -14.73 0.17
CA ASP A 97 13.22 -15.47 -1.05
C ASP A 97 12.84 -14.55 -2.22
N VAL A 98 12.15 -13.44 -1.93
CA VAL A 98 11.75 -12.43 -2.93
C VAL A 98 12.71 -11.25 -3.01
N SER A 99 13.87 -11.29 -2.33
CA SER A 99 14.84 -10.18 -2.27
C SER A 99 14.22 -8.83 -1.84
N GLY A 100 13.22 -8.89 -0.96
CA GLY A 100 12.47 -7.74 -0.43
C GLY A 100 13.16 -7.02 0.71
N ASP A 101 12.39 -6.29 1.52
CA ASP A 101 12.83 -5.65 2.77
C ASP A 101 11.70 -5.72 3.82
N ILE A 102 12.07 -5.67 5.09
CA ILE A 102 11.14 -5.81 6.23
C ILE A 102 11.55 -4.88 7.38
N ALA A 103 10.59 -4.22 8.01
CA ALA A 103 10.83 -3.36 9.16
C ALA A 103 9.64 -3.35 10.13
N GLY A 104 9.94 -3.17 11.41
CA GLY A 104 8.90 -2.85 12.41
C GLY A 104 8.53 -1.37 12.35
N ILE A 105 7.25 -1.07 12.57
CA ILE A 105 6.69 0.27 12.69
C ILE A 105 5.99 0.35 14.06
N GLY A 106 6.51 1.19 14.95
CA GLY A 106 6.00 1.25 16.33
C GLY A 106 6.20 -0.08 17.05
N ASP A 107 5.24 -0.45 17.90
CA ASP A 107 5.35 -1.65 18.74
C ASP A 107 4.71 -2.89 18.12
N ASP A 108 3.68 -2.71 17.29
CA ASP A 108 2.75 -3.78 16.91
C ASP A 108 2.58 -3.94 15.40
N LEU A 109 3.27 -3.17 14.57
CA LEU A 109 3.19 -3.30 13.11
C LEU A 109 4.53 -3.73 12.51
N VAL A 110 4.46 -4.54 11.46
CA VAL A 110 5.59 -4.92 10.63
C VAL A 110 5.20 -4.68 9.18
N VAL A 111 6.02 -3.94 8.44
CA VAL A 111 5.85 -3.77 7.00
C VAL A 111 6.83 -4.66 6.26
N VAL A 112 6.33 -5.31 5.21
CA VAL A 112 7.08 -6.10 4.24
C VAL A 112 6.91 -5.48 2.87
N VAL A 113 8.02 -5.31 2.15
CA VAL A 113 8.02 -4.82 0.76
C VAL A 113 8.70 -5.82 -0.18
N PRO A 114 8.23 -5.97 -1.43
CA PRO A 114 8.79 -6.89 -2.42
C PRO A 114 10.11 -6.36 -3.02
N HIS A 115 10.71 -7.14 -3.93
CA HIS A 115 11.86 -6.71 -4.73
C HIS A 115 11.62 -5.35 -5.40
N GLY A 116 12.66 -4.51 -5.44
CA GLY A 116 12.62 -3.19 -6.07
C GLY A 116 12.12 -2.07 -5.17
N ILE A 117 11.69 -2.39 -3.94
CA ILE A 117 11.30 -1.42 -2.91
C ILE A 117 12.21 -1.60 -1.68
N ARG A 118 12.55 -0.49 -1.02
CA ARG A 118 13.35 -0.45 0.21
C ARG A 118 12.68 0.42 1.26
N ILE A 119 12.83 0.05 2.52
CA ILE A 119 12.28 0.81 3.64
C ILE A 119 13.38 1.76 4.12
N ASP A 120 13.19 3.04 3.87
CA ASP A 120 14.04 4.06 4.47
C ASP A 120 13.73 4.15 5.98
N ARG A 121 14.77 4.04 6.79
CA ARG A 121 14.70 4.09 8.25
C ARG A 121 14.98 5.51 8.77
N GLU A 122 15.47 6.40 7.90
CA GLU A 122 15.55 7.81 8.21
C GLU A 122 14.14 8.41 8.08
N LYS A 123 13.64 8.95 9.18
CA LYS A 123 12.34 9.60 9.18
C LYS A 123 12.45 10.89 8.38
N VAL A 124 11.56 11.07 7.41
CA VAL A 124 11.28 12.39 6.84
C VAL A 124 10.55 13.20 7.92
N VAL A 125 11.35 13.81 8.80
CA VAL A 125 10.84 14.78 9.77
C VAL A 125 10.62 16.10 9.03
N GLY A 126 9.36 16.53 8.93
CA GLY A 126 9.07 17.93 8.67
C GLY A 126 9.83 18.76 9.71
N GLY A 127 10.53 19.81 9.26
CA GLY A 127 11.50 20.56 10.05
C GLY A 127 11.05 20.81 11.49
N LYS A 128 12.00 20.67 12.42
CA LYS A 128 11.83 21.18 13.79
C LYS A 128 11.39 22.64 13.72
N ASP A 129 10.36 22.94 14.51
CA ASP A 129 9.84 24.28 14.80
C ASP A 129 10.93 25.32 15.05
#